data_AF-A0AAW0Q6F2-F1
#
_entry.id   AF-A0AAW0Q6F2-F1
#
_cell.length_a   1.000
_cell.length_b   1.000
_cell.length_c   1.000
_cell.angle_alpha   90.00
_cell.angle_beta   90.00
_cell.angle_gamma   90.00
#
_symmetry.space_group_name_H-M   'P 1'
#
loop_
_entity.id
_entity.type
_entity.pdbx_description
1 polymer ?
#
loop_
_entity_poly.entity_id
_entity_poly.type
_entity_poly.pdbx_seq_one_letter_code
_entity_poly.pdbx_strand_id
1 'polypeptide(L)'
;MLGLFLTLFAHIFKSGWTGVNERTFIAVKPDGFQRRRVGEIVQRFEKKGFKLVGLKLMQASRDLLREHYWEHRNRPFYNKLVTYMSSGPVVAMVWQGLDVVKTGRKMMGQTNPSNSMPGTFRGDFCVIMGKNVIHGSDSVESAQREFPSGFMSLSSVIGKSAPPTGYMANFVHQSI
;
A
#
# COMPACT_ATOMS: atom_id res chain seq x y z
N MET A 1 -16.59 33.84 -13.85
CA MET A 1 -15.78 33.06 -14.82
C MET A 1 -14.41 32.61 -14.29
N LEU A 2 -13.81 33.24 -13.26
CA LEU A 2 -12.56 32.75 -12.64
C LEU A 2 -12.69 31.41 -11.89
N GLY A 3 -13.83 31.14 -11.26
CA GLY A 3 -14.04 29.93 -10.46
C GLY A 3 -14.11 28.62 -11.27
N LEU A 4 -14.54 28.69 -12.54
CA LEU A 4 -14.55 27.53 -13.45
C LEU A 4 -13.14 27.22 -13.99
N PHE A 5 -12.27 28.22 -14.08
CA PHE A 5 -10.91 28.07 -14.60
C PHE A 5 -9.99 27.42 -13.55
N LEU A 6 -10.17 27.73 -12.27
CA LEU A 6 -9.46 27.10 -11.14
C LEU A 6 -9.87 25.64 -10.92
N THR A 7 -11.15 25.29 -11.08
CA THR A 7 -11.61 23.90 -10.98
C THR A 7 -11.17 23.05 -12.17
N LEU A 8 -11.07 23.65 -13.36
CA LEU A 8 -10.50 23.01 -14.54
C LEU A 8 -8.98 22.80 -14.39
N PHE A 9 -8.25 23.79 -13.84
CA PHE A 9 -6.82 23.64 -13.51
C PHE A 9 -6.58 22.58 -12.43
N ALA A 10 -7.41 22.51 -11.39
CA ALA A 10 -7.32 21.47 -10.36
C ALA A 10 -7.61 20.06 -10.92
N HIS A 11 -8.47 19.94 -11.95
CA HIS A 11 -8.69 18.66 -12.65
C HIS A 11 -7.55 18.29 -13.59
N ILE A 12 -6.87 19.26 -14.20
CA ILE A 12 -5.68 19.03 -15.04
C ILE A 12 -4.49 18.60 -14.16
N PHE A 13 -4.38 19.12 -12.94
CA PHE A 13 -3.47 18.65 -11.89
C PHE A 13 -4.10 17.57 -11.01
N LYS A 14 -4.73 16.54 -11.59
CA LYS A 14 -4.95 15.28 -10.86
C LYS A 14 -3.59 14.81 -10.33
N SER A 15 -3.43 15.05 -9.04
CA SER A 15 -2.23 15.12 -8.23
C SER A 15 -1.19 14.03 -8.51
N GLY A 16 0.03 14.45 -8.86
CA GLY A 16 1.37 13.87 -8.60
C GLY A 16 1.58 12.37 -8.29
N TRP A 17 0.68 11.47 -8.68
CA TRP A 17 0.59 10.06 -8.30
C TRP A 17 0.48 9.16 -9.54
N THR A 18 1.12 9.57 -10.63
CA THR A 18 1.16 8.81 -11.88
C THR A 18 2.61 8.53 -12.27
N GLY A 19 2.81 7.49 -13.09
CA GLY A 19 4.13 7.08 -13.54
C GLY A 19 5.05 6.77 -12.35
N VAL A 20 6.28 7.31 -12.37
CA VAL A 20 7.29 7.10 -11.32
C VAL A 20 6.92 7.69 -9.95
N ASN A 21 5.89 8.54 -9.89
CA ASN A 21 5.39 9.13 -8.65
C ASN A 21 4.13 8.42 -8.11
N GLU A 22 3.62 7.40 -8.79
CA GLU A 22 2.55 6.55 -8.28
C GLU A 22 2.92 6.00 -6.90
N ARG A 23 1.93 5.94 -6.01
CA ARG A 23 2.08 5.45 -4.64
C ARG A 23 1.02 4.42 -4.31
N THR A 24 1.38 3.48 -3.45
CA THR A 24 0.48 2.46 -2.91
C THR A 24 0.62 2.37 -1.39
N PHE A 25 -0.49 2.08 -0.72
CA PHE A 25 -0.48 1.73 0.69
C PHE A 25 -0.25 0.21 0.82
N ILE A 26 0.71 -0.16 1.66
CA ILE A 26 1.01 -1.55 2.02
C ILE A 26 0.96 -1.66 3.54
N ALA A 27 0.32 -2.70 4.06
CA ALA A 27 0.30 -2.98 5.49
C ALA A 27 0.77 -4.41 5.79
N VAL A 28 1.77 -4.56 6.65
CA VAL A 28 2.08 -5.85 7.27
C VAL A 28 1.09 -6.07 8.41
N LYS A 29 0.30 -7.13 8.29
CA LYS A 29 -0.77 -7.48 9.21
C LYS A 29 -0.24 -8.06 10.53
N PRO A 30 -1.07 -8.20 11.58
CA PRO A 30 -0.60 -8.65 12.89
C PRO A 30 0.13 -10.00 12.89
N ASP A 31 -0.31 -10.97 12.09
CA ASP A 31 0.38 -12.24 11.90
C ASP A 31 1.74 -12.08 11.21
N GLY A 32 1.85 -11.18 10.24
CA GLY A 32 3.11 -10.85 9.59
C GLY A 32 4.11 -10.22 10.55
N PHE A 33 3.64 -9.30 11.41
CA PHE A 33 4.45 -8.68 12.46
C PHE A 33 4.92 -9.73 13.48
N GLN A 34 4.01 -10.52 14.05
CA GLN A 34 4.33 -11.57 15.03
C GLN A 34 5.32 -12.60 14.49
N ARG A 35 5.23 -12.93 13.19
CA ARG A 35 6.12 -13.88 12.51
C ARG A 35 7.38 -13.24 11.93
N ARG A 36 7.68 -12.00 12.31
CA ARG A 36 8.89 -11.24 11.93
C ARG A 36 9.08 -11.10 10.41
N ARG A 37 8.00 -10.92 9.66
CA ARG A 37 8.03 -10.79 8.18
C ARG A 37 8.26 -9.38 7.67
N VAL A 38 8.31 -8.38 8.55
CA VAL A 38 8.46 -6.96 8.18
C VAL A 38 9.72 -6.72 7.35
N GLY A 39 10.88 -7.16 7.84
CA GLY A 39 12.17 -6.93 7.16
C GLY A 39 12.22 -7.55 5.76
N GLU A 40 11.74 -8.79 5.62
CA GLU A 40 11.68 -9.49 4.33
C GLU A 40 10.74 -8.78 3.34
N ILE A 41 9.57 -8.31 3.79
CA ILE A 41 8.65 -7.56 2.94
C ILE A 41 9.29 -6.26 2.46
N VAL A 42 9.88 -5.48 3.38
CA VAL A 42 10.58 -4.24 3.05
C VAL A 42 11.69 -4.50 2.04
N GLN A 43 12.55 -5.49 2.32
CA GLN A 43 13.66 -5.85 1.44
C GLN A 43 13.21 -6.21 0.03
N ARG A 44 12.13 -6.98 -0.14
CA ARG A 44 11.64 -7.35 -1.48
C ARG A 44 11.10 -6.16 -2.26
N PHE A 45 10.43 -5.20 -1.61
CA PHE A 45 9.99 -3.97 -2.27
C PHE A 45 11.18 -3.07 -2.65
N GLU A 46 12.17 -2.91 -1.76
CA GLU A 46 13.40 -2.14 -2.07
C GLU A 46 14.20 -2.78 -3.20
N LYS A 47 14.39 -4.11 -3.16
CA LYS A 47 15.07 -4.88 -4.22
C LYS A 47 14.36 -4.78 -5.56
N LYS A 48 13.03 -4.58 -5.56
CA LYS A 48 12.26 -4.36 -6.79
C LYS A 48 12.49 -2.95 -7.38
N GLY A 49 13.08 -2.03 -6.62
CA GLY A 49 13.35 -0.65 -7.03
C GLY A 49 12.31 0.35 -6.55
N PHE A 50 11.38 -0.04 -5.66
CA PHE A 50 10.41 0.88 -5.09
C PHE A 50 11.00 1.70 -3.95
N LYS A 51 10.60 2.97 -3.86
CA LYS A 51 11.03 3.88 -2.81
C LYS A 51 10.07 3.81 -1.62
N LEU A 52 10.58 3.49 -0.43
CA LEU A 52 9.82 3.64 0.80
C LEU A 52 9.69 5.14 1.13
N VAL A 53 8.48 5.68 1.06
CA VAL A 53 8.20 7.09 1.34
C VAL A 53 7.46 7.28 2.66
N GLY A 54 7.09 6.22 3.36
CA GLY A 54 6.52 6.32 4.70
C GLY A 54 6.49 4.97 5.38
N LEU A 55 6.81 4.94 6.67
CA LEU A 55 6.65 3.75 7.52
C LEU A 55 6.17 4.14 8.92
N LYS A 56 5.18 3.41 9.45
CA LYS A 56 4.66 3.59 10.81
C LYS A 56 4.23 2.27 11.42
N LEU A 57 4.79 1.93 12.58
CA LEU A 57 4.28 0.86 13.44
C LEU A 57 3.15 1.43 14.31
N MET A 58 1.99 0.77 14.33
CA MET A 58 0.87 1.20 15.16
C MET A 58 -0.06 0.06 15.57
N GLN A 59 -0.78 0.28 16.66
CA GLN A 59 -1.95 -0.52 17.02
C GLN A 59 -3.20 0.17 16.45
N ALA A 60 -3.85 -0.43 15.46
CA ALA A 60 -5.04 0.16 14.84
C ALA A 60 -6.27 -0.01 15.73
N SER A 61 -7.02 1.07 15.95
CA SER A 61 -8.30 0.99 16.66
C SER A 61 -9.34 0.27 15.81
N ARG A 62 -10.35 -0.33 16.47
CA ARG A 62 -11.45 -0.99 15.76
C ARG A 62 -12.24 -0.02 14.87
N ASP A 63 -12.39 1.24 15.29
CA ASP A 63 -13.14 2.23 14.53
C ASP A 63 -12.38 2.65 13.26
N LEU A 64 -11.07 2.86 13.36
CA LEU A 64 -10.21 3.06 12.19
C LEU A 64 -10.30 1.88 11.21
N LEU A 65 -10.29 0.65 11.71
CA LEU A 65 -10.38 -0.54 10.87
C LEU A 65 -11.75 -0.71 10.21
N ARG A 66 -12.83 -0.33 10.90
CA ARG A 66 -14.18 -0.33 10.34
C ARG A 66 -14.31 0.68 9.20
N GLU A 67 -13.76 1.86 9.39
CA GLU A 67 -13.71 2.89 8.35
C GLU A 67 -12.88 2.41 7.15
N HIS A 68 -11.67 1.91 7.39
CA HIS A 68 -10.78 1.43 6.33
C HIS A 68 -11.40 0.26 5.53
N TYR A 69 -12.10 -0.66 6.18
CA TYR A 69 -12.78 -1.78 5.52
C TYR A 69 -14.27 -1.54 5.23
N TRP A 70 -14.73 -0.29 5.19
CA TRP A 70 -16.15 0.05 5.05
C TRP A 70 -16.82 -0.57 3.80
N GLU A 71 -16.08 -0.72 2.71
CA GLU A 71 -16.56 -1.37 1.48
C GLU A 71 -16.89 -2.85 1.68
N HIS A 72 -16.35 -3.47 2.73
CA HIS A 72 -16.60 -4.86 3.08
C HIS A 72 -17.67 -5.01 4.17
N ARG A 73 -18.31 -3.95 4.67
CA ARG A 73 -19.25 -3.99 5.81
C ARG A 73 -20.39 -5.02 5.67
N ASN A 74 -20.85 -5.28 4.44
CA ASN A 74 -21.91 -6.23 4.14
C ASN A 74 -21.40 -7.65 3.87
N ARG A 75 -20.09 -7.89 3.95
CA ARG A 75 -19.49 -9.21 3.72
C ARG A 75 -19.48 -10.03 5.01
N PRO A 76 -19.72 -11.36 4.94
CA PRO A 76 -19.80 -12.22 6.13
C PRO A 76 -18.49 -12.28 6.93
N PHE A 77 -17.36 -11.93 6.32
CA PHE A 77 -16.05 -11.92 6.96
C PHE A 77 -15.66 -10.58 7.61
N TYR A 78 -16.46 -9.52 7.48
CA TYR A 78 -16.09 -8.16 7.91
C TYR A 78 -15.70 -8.06 9.39
N ASN A 79 -16.55 -8.57 10.29
CA ASN A 79 -16.28 -8.54 11.73
C ASN A 79 -15.04 -9.37 12.09
N LYS A 80 -14.84 -10.50 11.41
CA LYS A 80 -13.63 -11.32 11.58
C LYS A 80 -12.38 -10.59 11.10
N LEU A 81 -12.47 -9.85 9.99
CA LEU A 81 -11.38 -9.03 9.45
C LEU A 81 -10.99 -7.90 10.41
N VAL A 82 -11.96 -7.15 10.94
CA VAL A 82 -11.71 -6.09 11.95
C VAL A 82 -11.10 -6.68 13.22
N THR A 83 -11.62 -7.82 13.70
CA THR A 83 -11.09 -8.50 14.89
C THR A 83 -9.65 -8.96 14.67
N TYR A 84 -9.37 -9.57 13.53
CA TYR A 84 -8.02 -10.00 13.16
C TYR A 84 -7.05 -8.82 13.05
N MET A 85 -7.43 -7.76 12.35
CA MET A 85 -6.55 -6.60 12.15
C MET A 85 -6.33 -5.79 13.44
N SER A 86 -7.25 -5.86 14.41
CA SER A 86 -7.09 -5.25 15.74
C SER A 86 -6.38 -6.15 16.75
N SER A 87 -6.03 -7.38 16.39
CA SER A 87 -5.44 -8.36 17.33
C SER A 87 -3.97 -8.10 17.70
N GLY A 88 -3.31 -7.17 17.01
CA GLY A 88 -1.93 -6.80 17.29
C GLY A 88 -1.42 -5.69 16.39
N PRO A 89 -0.11 -5.39 16.44
CA PRO A 89 0.47 -4.29 15.72
C PRO A 89 0.43 -4.48 14.20
N VAL A 90 0.27 -3.38 13.48
CA VAL A 90 0.33 -3.28 12.02
C VAL A 90 1.49 -2.36 11.65
N VAL A 91 2.26 -2.75 10.63
CA VAL A 91 3.25 -1.86 10.02
C VAL A 91 2.64 -1.30 8.74
N ALA A 92 2.19 -0.05 8.83
CA ALA A 92 1.70 0.73 7.69
C ALA A 92 2.88 1.32 6.93
N MET A 93 2.85 1.18 5.60
CA MET A 93 3.91 1.64 4.72
C MET A 93 3.33 2.28 3.47
N VAL A 94 4.10 3.19 2.88
CA VAL A 94 3.80 3.77 1.58
C VAL A 94 5.01 3.60 0.69
N TRP A 95 4.76 2.99 -0.46
CA TRP A 95 5.75 2.76 -1.49
C TRP A 95 5.46 3.62 -2.69
N GLN A 96 6.51 4.15 -3.32
CA GLN A 96 6.44 4.97 -4.52
C GLN A 96 7.24 4.32 -5.66
N GLY A 97 6.70 4.37 -6.87
CA GLY A 97 7.41 4.01 -8.09
C GLY A 97 6.46 3.67 -9.24
N LEU A 98 7.04 3.42 -10.42
CA LEU A 98 6.29 3.10 -11.62
C LEU A 98 5.46 1.80 -11.44
N ASP A 99 4.16 1.87 -11.73
CA ASP A 99 3.21 0.77 -11.59
C ASP A 99 3.26 0.09 -10.20
N VAL A 100 3.58 0.84 -9.13
CA VAL A 100 3.80 0.27 -7.79
C VAL A 100 2.55 -0.39 -7.22
N VAL A 101 1.34 0.11 -7.52
CA VAL A 101 0.08 -0.53 -7.10
C VAL A 101 -0.04 -1.90 -7.77
N LYS A 102 0.02 -1.93 -9.11
CA LYS A 102 -0.12 -3.16 -9.90
C LYS A 102 0.97 -4.18 -9.56
N THR A 103 2.22 -3.73 -9.48
CA THR A 103 3.37 -4.59 -9.21
C THR A 103 3.37 -5.05 -7.76
N GLY A 104 3.04 -4.18 -6.80
CA GLY A 104 2.87 -4.55 -5.40
C GLY A 104 1.83 -5.65 -5.21
N ARG A 105 0.70 -5.58 -5.93
CA ARG A 105 -0.32 -6.64 -5.95
C ARG A 105 0.18 -7.95 -6.55
N LYS A 106 0.98 -7.90 -7.62
CA LYS A 106 1.63 -9.10 -8.19
C LYS A 106 2.60 -9.75 -7.18
N MET A 107 3.44 -8.95 -6.52
CA MET A 107 4.37 -9.43 -5.49
C MET A 107 3.65 -10.05 -4.29
N MET A 108 2.45 -9.55 -3.98
CA MET A 108 1.63 -10.06 -2.89
C MET A 108 1.13 -11.48 -3.11
N GLY A 109 0.74 -11.82 -4.33
CA GLY A 109 0.03 -13.06 -4.64
C GLY A 109 -1.48 -12.97 -4.41
N GLN A 110 -2.20 -14.01 -4.83
CA GLN A 110 -3.66 -14.07 -4.72
C GLN A 110 -4.14 -14.04 -3.26
N THR A 111 -5.36 -13.59 -3.01
CA THR A 111 -5.92 -13.50 -1.64
C THR A 111 -5.91 -14.86 -0.92
N ASN A 112 -6.18 -15.94 -1.66
CA ASN A 112 -6.00 -17.30 -1.19
C ASN A 112 -4.53 -17.75 -1.38
N PRO A 113 -3.79 -18.07 -0.32
CA PRO A 113 -2.41 -18.55 -0.44
C PRO A 113 -2.26 -19.80 -1.30
N SER A 114 -3.23 -20.72 -1.30
CA SER A 114 -3.19 -21.93 -2.13
C SER A 114 -3.15 -21.65 -3.63
N ASN A 115 -3.63 -20.48 -4.05
CA ASN A 115 -3.65 -20.04 -5.44
C ASN A 115 -2.54 -19.03 -5.75
N SER A 116 -1.67 -18.75 -4.77
CA SER A 116 -0.54 -17.84 -4.94
C SER A 116 0.66 -18.57 -5.50
N MET A 117 1.36 -17.95 -6.44
CA MET A 117 2.58 -18.53 -6.99
C MET A 117 3.72 -18.50 -5.95
N PRO A 118 4.64 -19.50 -5.98
CA PRO A 118 5.90 -19.41 -5.27
C PRO A 118 6.66 -18.13 -5.61
N GLY A 119 7.34 -17.55 -4.62
CA GLY A 119 8.04 -16.26 -4.72
C GLY A 119 7.18 -15.04 -4.41
N THR A 120 5.85 -15.19 -4.33
CA THR A 120 4.96 -14.15 -3.80
C THR A 120 4.90 -14.18 -2.28
N PHE A 121 4.58 -13.06 -1.63
CA PHE A 121 4.49 -13.02 -0.17
C PHE A 121 3.47 -14.02 0.40
N ARG A 122 2.32 -14.17 -0.27
CA ARG A 122 1.29 -15.12 0.18
C ARG A 122 1.65 -16.55 -0.16
N GLY A 123 2.29 -16.81 -1.30
CA GLY A 123 2.79 -18.15 -1.65
C GLY A 123 3.89 -18.63 -0.70
N ASP A 124 4.80 -17.74 -0.31
CA ASP A 124 5.95 -18.12 0.51
C ASP A 124 5.63 -18.16 2.01
N PHE A 125 4.73 -17.29 2.49
CA PHE A 125 4.54 -17.09 3.93
C PHE A 125 3.20 -17.53 4.48
N CYS A 126 2.21 -17.85 3.65
CA CYS A 126 0.83 -18.03 4.12
C CYS A 126 0.32 -19.43 3.79
N VAL A 127 -0.47 -19.99 4.71
CA VAL A 127 -1.12 -21.30 4.52
C VAL A 127 -2.64 -21.12 4.44
N ILE A 128 -3.20 -20.21 5.24
CA ILE A 128 -4.65 -19.99 5.34
C ILE A 128 -5.05 -18.58 4.91
N MET A 129 -6.20 -18.46 4.25
CA MET A 129 -6.70 -17.19 3.70
C MET A 129 -6.91 -16.10 4.77
N GLY A 130 -7.34 -16.49 5.98
CA GLY A 130 -7.62 -15.55 7.08
C GLY A 130 -6.38 -14.92 7.72
N LYS A 131 -5.17 -15.43 7.44
CA LYS A 131 -3.88 -14.94 7.94
C LYS A 131 -2.89 -14.88 6.79
N ASN A 132 -3.08 -13.89 5.93
CA ASN A 132 -2.36 -13.75 4.68
C ASN A 132 -1.29 -12.64 4.69
N VAL A 133 -0.78 -12.29 5.88
CA VAL A 133 0.43 -11.51 6.18
C VAL A 133 0.46 -10.05 5.72
N ILE A 134 -0.10 -9.71 4.56
CA ILE A 134 0.09 -8.42 3.90
C ILE A 134 -1.19 -7.96 3.19
N HIS A 135 -1.47 -6.67 3.30
CA HIS A 135 -2.48 -5.94 2.56
C HIS A 135 -1.81 -4.92 1.63
N GLY A 136 -2.49 -4.57 0.54
CA GLY A 136 -2.19 -3.37 -0.21
C GLY A 136 -3.30 -2.99 -1.17
N SER A 137 -3.30 -1.71 -1.51
CA SER A 137 -4.29 -1.04 -2.37
C SER A 137 -4.52 -1.84 -3.65
N ASP A 138 -5.76 -1.95 -4.10
CA ASP A 138 -6.14 -2.72 -5.30
C ASP A 138 -6.13 -1.90 -6.60
N SER A 139 -6.06 -0.58 -6.45
CA SER A 139 -6.21 0.43 -7.50
C SER A 139 -5.51 1.72 -7.07
N VAL A 140 -5.16 2.58 -8.02
CA VAL A 140 -4.56 3.89 -7.72
C VAL A 140 -5.55 4.74 -6.92
N GLU A 141 -6.85 4.62 -7.23
CA GLU A 141 -7.94 5.28 -6.53
C GLU A 141 -8.07 4.81 -5.08
N SER A 142 -7.98 3.50 -4.80
CA SER A 142 -7.93 2.99 -3.42
C SER A 142 -6.69 3.49 -2.69
N ALA A 143 -5.52 3.50 -3.35
CA ALA A 143 -4.27 3.97 -2.74
C ALA A 143 -4.34 5.44 -2.33
N GLN A 144 -4.95 6.28 -3.18
CA GLN A 144 -5.17 7.70 -2.89
C GLN A 144 -6.14 7.93 -1.73
N ARG A 145 -7.12 7.04 -1.53
CA ARG A 145 -8.03 7.08 -0.37
C ARG A 145 -7.37 6.56 0.90
N GLU A 146 -6.53 5.54 0.80
CA GLU A 146 -5.87 4.90 1.93
C GLU A 146 -4.69 5.73 2.48
N PHE A 147 -4.04 6.54 1.65
CA PHE A 147 -2.82 7.28 2.00
C PHE A 147 -3.01 8.51 2.89
N PRO A 148 -4.11 9.28 2.81
CA PRO A 148 -4.53 10.19 3.86
C PRO A 148 -5.58 9.48 4.74
N SER A 149 -5.13 8.65 5.68
CA SER A 149 -6.02 7.92 6.59
C SER A 149 -5.50 7.94 8.02
N GLY A 150 -6.28 7.42 8.98
CA GLY A 150 -5.81 7.26 10.36
C GLY A 150 -4.57 6.34 10.48
N PHE A 151 -4.24 5.57 9.45
CA PHE A 151 -2.99 4.80 9.40
C PHE A 151 -1.78 5.69 9.13
N MET A 152 -1.88 6.61 8.17
CA MET A 152 -0.75 7.39 7.70
C MET A 152 -1.18 8.79 7.29
N SER A 153 -0.44 9.80 7.76
CA SER A 153 -0.66 11.19 7.38
C SER A 153 0.43 11.66 6.41
N LEU A 154 0.12 12.67 5.59
CA LEU A 154 1.11 13.37 4.76
C LEU A 154 2.32 13.89 5.56
N SER A 155 2.15 14.20 6.85
CA SER A 155 3.24 14.62 7.73
C SER A 155 4.21 13.50 8.10
N SER A 156 3.79 12.24 8.00
CA SER A 156 4.61 11.04 8.27
C SER A 156 5.36 10.49 7.06
N VAL A 157 5.28 11.20 5.92
CA VAL A 157 5.96 10.84 4.67
C VAL A 157 7.40 11.35 4.70
N ILE A 158 8.35 10.45 4.49
CA ILE A 158 9.78 10.71 4.39
C ILE A 158 10.06 11.49 3.08
N GLY A 159 10.77 12.61 3.20
CA GLY A 159 11.30 13.33 2.04
C GLY A 159 10.31 14.29 1.35
N LYS A 160 9.70 15.21 2.12
CA LYS A 160 8.92 16.36 1.59
C LYS A 160 9.66 17.20 0.52
N SER A 161 10.96 16.98 0.31
CA SER A 161 11.84 17.75 -0.57
C SER A 161 12.81 16.92 -1.42
N ALA A 162 12.74 15.58 -1.41
CA ALA A 162 13.70 14.79 -2.18
C ALA A 162 13.15 14.55 -3.60
N PRO A 163 13.76 15.14 -4.67
CA PRO A 163 13.36 14.85 -6.04
C PRO A 163 13.42 13.34 -6.28
N PRO A 164 12.62 12.80 -7.23
CA PRO A 164 12.70 11.39 -7.59
C PRO A 164 14.16 11.06 -7.87
N THR A 165 14.70 10.09 -7.13
CA THR A 165 16.07 9.60 -7.33
C THR A 165 16.21 9.24 -8.80
N GLY A 166 17.11 9.94 -9.51
CA GLY A 166 17.22 9.93 -10.97
C GLY A 166 17.44 8.58 -11.64
N TYR A 167 17.65 7.52 -10.86
CA TYR A 167 17.83 6.16 -11.37
C TYR A 167 16.61 5.60 -12.13
N MET A 168 15.37 5.90 -11.74
CA MET A 168 14.20 5.38 -12.47
C MET A 168 13.74 6.31 -13.62
N ALA A 169 13.93 7.62 -13.47
CA ALA A 169 13.58 8.59 -14.51
C ALA A 169 14.49 8.46 -15.76
N ASN A 170 15.78 8.18 -15.56
CA ASN A 170 16.73 8.05 -16.67
C ASN A 170 16.61 6.72 -17.42
N PHE A 171 16.12 5.65 -16.80
CA PHE A 171 15.95 4.36 -17.48
C PHE A 171 14.72 4.32 -18.41
N VAL A 172 13.65 5.02 -18.08
CA VAL A 172 12.44 5.06 -18.93
C VAL A 172 12.69 5.86 -20.22
N HIS A 173 13.62 6.82 -20.21
CA HIS A 173 13.97 7.62 -21.39
C HIS A 173 15.06 7.01 -22.29
N GLN A 174 15.75 5.95 -21.84
CA GLN A 174 16.86 5.33 -22.59
C GLN A 174 16.53 3.94 -23.15
N SER A 175 15.27 3.50 -23.12
CA SER A 175 14.88 2.15 -23.54
C SER A 175 13.68 2.09 -24.48
N ILE A 176 13.49 3.14 -25.29
CA ILE A 176 12.58 3.14 -26.45
C ILE A 176 13.34 3.64 -27.67
#